data_AF-A0A2K3KF99-F1
#
_entry.id   AF-A0A2K3KF99-F1
#
_cell.length_a   1.000
_cell.length_b   1.000
_cell.length_c   1.000
_cell.angle_alpha   90.00
_cell.angle_beta   90.00
_cell.angle_gamma   90.00
#
_symmetry.space_group_name_H-M   'P 1'
#
loop_
_entity.id
_entity.type
_entity.pdbx_description
1 polymer ?
#
loop_
_entity_poly.entity_id
_entity_poly.type
_entity_poly.pdbx_seq_one_letter_code
_entity_poly.pdbx_strand_id
1 'polypeptide(L)'
;MLKAIENVRKTGIKIPLQFDLETGECYGNNASHFKSYVALLTRERCSIAKALWKHIPEGVKNAMWTDIKAIFVIPEFDDAKRNDHFKKIWFHYAAERWKDFKSRLTRTYITDPKPDDVPPYVKYPYIKKDIWEEFVKYRQTSDFK
;
A
#
# COMPACT_ATOMS: atom_id res chain seq x y z
N MET A 1 15.18 0.58 5.44
CA MET A 1 13.87 1.24 5.66
C MET A 1 13.47 1.38 7.13
N LEU A 2 13.28 0.30 7.90
CA LEU A 2 12.79 0.40 9.30
C LEU A 2 13.64 1.32 10.20
N LYS A 3 14.98 1.20 10.14
CA LYS A 3 15.90 2.11 10.85
C LYS A 3 15.71 3.59 10.47
N ALA A 4 15.40 3.88 9.21
CA ALA A 4 15.17 5.25 8.75
C ALA A 4 13.85 5.81 9.32
N ILE A 5 12.75 5.03 9.30
CA ILE A 5 11.48 5.42 9.95
C ILE A 5 11.67 5.65 11.44
N GLU A 6 12.40 4.76 12.12
CA GLU A 6 12.67 4.91 13.54
C GLU A 6 13.46 6.19 13.83
N ASN A 7 14.42 6.53 12.96
CA ASN A 7 15.15 7.80 13.05
C ASN A 7 14.22 9.00 12.85
N VAL A 8 13.31 8.97 11.87
CA VAL A 8 12.30 10.05 11.70
C VAL A 8 11.46 10.19 12.96
N ARG A 9 11.01 9.08 13.57
CA ARG A 9 10.21 9.11 14.80
C ARG A 9 10.96 9.68 16.00
N LYS A 10 12.26 9.43 16.10
CA LYS A 10 13.11 9.95 17.18
C LYS A 10 13.49 11.42 17.00
N THR A 11 13.77 11.83 15.76
CA THR A 11 14.36 13.14 15.47
C THR A 11 13.37 14.16 14.91
N GLY A 12 12.23 13.70 14.39
CA GLY A 12 11.28 14.52 13.61
C GLY A 12 11.76 14.89 12.21
N ILE A 13 13.00 14.56 11.84
CA ILE A 13 13.59 14.91 10.55
C ILE A 13 13.05 13.96 9.48
N LYS A 14 12.16 14.47 8.62
CA LYS A 14 11.55 13.70 7.53
C LYS A 14 12.56 13.39 6.42
N ILE A 15 12.33 12.28 5.73
CA ILE A 15 13.19 11.83 4.62
C ILE A 15 12.91 12.68 3.38
N PRO A 16 13.91 13.35 2.80
CA PRO A 16 13.72 14.15 1.59
C PRO A 16 13.43 13.26 0.39
N LEU A 17 12.51 13.71 -0.46
CA LEU A 17 12.16 13.07 -1.74
C LEU A 17 12.30 14.06 -2.87
N GLN A 18 12.57 13.53 -4.05
CA GLN A 18 12.59 14.29 -5.29
C GLN A 18 11.47 13.79 -6.17
N PHE A 19 10.78 14.73 -6.81
CA PHE A 19 9.65 14.45 -7.67
C PHE A 19 9.79 15.26 -8.96
N ASP A 20 9.45 14.62 -10.07
CA ASP A 20 9.07 15.34 -11.26
C ASP A 20 7.68 15.92 -10.98
N LEU A 21 7.58 17.26 -10.99
CA LEU A 21 6.36 17.96 -10.59
C LEU A 21 5.31 18.04 -11.69
N GLU A 22 5.63 17.59 -12.91
CA GLU A 22 4.69 17.43 -14.03
C GLU A 22 4.08 16.03 -14.00
N THR A 23 4.92 14.99 -13.89
CA THR A 23 4.45 13.59 -13.91
C THR A 23 4.07 13.06 -12.52
N GLY A 24 4.55 13.68 -11.45
CA GLY A 24 4.42 13.21 -10.07
C GLY A 24 5.34 12.03 -9.73
N GLU A 25 6.23 11.63 -10.65
CA GLU A 25 7.13 10.50 -10.43
C GLU A 25 8.21 10.83 -9.40
N CYS A 26 8.40 9.93 -8.44
CA CYS A 26 9.49 10.02 -7.47
C CYS A 26 10.79 9.42 -8.03
N TYR A 27 11.89 10.16 -7.89
CA TYR A 27 13.23 9.74 -8.32
C TYR A 27 14.30 10.00 -7.24
N GLY A 28 15.54 9.60 -7.54
CA GLY A 28 16.69 9.75 -6.63
C GLY A 28 16.80 8.65 -5.58
N ASN A 29 17.74 8.83 -4.65
CA ASN A 29 18.20 7.77 -3.73
C ASN A 29 17.12 7.23 -2.79
N ASN A 30 16.10 8.04 -2.49
CA ASN A 30 15.01 7.67 -1.57
C ASN A 30 13.74 7.17 -2.28
N ALA A 31 13.69 7.20 -3.62
CA ALA A 31 12.49 6.83 -4.37
C ALA A 31 12.08 5.37 -4.17
N SER A 32 13.04 4.44 -4.17
CA SER A 32 12.78 3.01 -3.96
C SER A 32 12.25 2.74 -2.55
N HIS A 33 12.79 3.43 -1.54
CA HIS A 33 12.31 3.38 -0.16
C HIS A 33 10.90 3.92 -0.03
N PHE A 34 10.61 5.05 -0.66
CA PHE A 34 9.27 5.64 -0.68
C PHE A 34 8.24 4.72 -1.35
N LYS A 35 8.50 4.29 -2.59
CA LYS A 35 7.65 3.33 -3.34
C LYS A 35 7.40 2.05 -2.52
N SER A 36 8.44 1.50 -1.89
CA SER A 36 8.33 0.31 -1.03
C SER A 36 7.49 0.55 0.23
N TYR A 37 7.65 1.71 0.87
CA TYR A 37 6.87 2.09 2.05
C TYR A 37 5.39 2.29 1.72
N VAL A 38 5.07 3.01 0.64
CA VAL A 38 3.69 3.15 0.17
C VAL A 38 3.06 1.78 -0.09
N ALA A 39 3.77 0.88 -0.77
CA ALA A 39 3.28 -0.47 -1.03
C ALA A 39 3.10 -1.30 0.26
N LEU A 40 4.01 -1.17 1.24
CA LEU A 40 3.88 -1.83 2.55
C LEU A 40 2.65 -1.33 3.30
N LEU A 41 2.54 -0.01 3.48
CA LEU A 41 1.45 0.63 4.20
C LEU A 41 0.09 0.29 3.58
N THR A 42 0.02 0.24 2.25
CA THR A 42 -1.19 -0.17 1.55
C THR A 42 -1.58 -1.60 1.88
N ARG A 43 -0.62 -2.54 1.92
CA ARG A 43 -0.90 -3.94 2.26
C ARG A 43 -1.32 -4.12 3.73
N GLU A 44 -0.74 -3.31 4.61
CA GLU A 44 -1.05 -3.33 6.05
C GLU A 44 -2.43 -2.74 6.35
N ARG A 45 -2.83 -1.66 5.66
CA ARG A 45 -4.04 -0.89 5.99
C ARG A 45 -5.25 -1.26 5.13
N CYS A 46 -5.04 -1.71 3.88
CA CYS A 46 -6.13 -2.05 2.97
C CYS A 46 -6.43 -3.55 2.99
N SER A 47 -7.53 -3.90 3.66
CA SER A 47 -7.97 -5.30 3.76
C SER A 47 -8.14 -5.96 2.39
N ILE A 48 -7.56 -7.14 2.22
CA ILE A 48 -7.67 -7.96 1.00
C ILE A 48 -9.10 -8.45 0.74
N ALA A 49 -9.95 -8.49 1.75
CA ALA A 49 -11.35 -8.88 1.64
C ALA A 49 -12.19 -7.91 0.78
N LYS A 50 -11.77 -6.65 0.67
CA LYS A 50 -12.46 -5.70 -0.22
C LYS A 50 -12.19 -6.05 -1.68
N ALA A 51 -13.24 -6.21 -2.47
CA ALA A 51 -13.13 -6.57 -3.88
C ALA A 51 -12.33 -5.54 -4.70
N LEU A 52 -12.72 -4.26 -4.60
CA LEU A 52 -12.20 -3.16 -5.40
C LEU A 52 -11.62 -2.04 -4.53
N TRP A 53 -10.68 -1.28 -5.10
CA TRP A 53 -10.03 -0.15 -4.39
C TRP A 53 -11.03 0.92 -3.96
N LYS A 54 -12.10 1.14 -4.74
CA LYS A 54 -13.19 2.06 -4.38
C LYS A 54 -13.95 1.64 -3.12
N HIS A 55 -13.90 0.37 -2.72
CA HIS A 55 -14.54 -0.13 -1.50
C HIS A 55 -13.65 -0.03 -0.25
N ILE A 56 -12.38 0.40 -0.41
CA ILE A 56 -11.54 0.76 0.73
C ILE A 56 -12.05 2.09 1.30
N PRO A 57 -12.39 2.17 2.61
CA PRO A 57 -12.89 3.39 3.22
C PRO A 57 -11.95 4.57 3.02
N GLU A 58 -12.51 5.74 2.76
CA GLU A 58 -11.71 6.94 2.51
C GLU A 58 -10.87 7.35 3.73
N GLY A 59 -11.41 7.18 4.94
CA GLY A 59 -10.67 7.39 6.19
C GLY A 59 -9.38 6.57 6.28
N VAL A 60 -9.38 5.33 5.77
CA VAL A 60 -8.17 4.49 5.71
C VAL A 60 -7.15 5.08 4.75
N LYS A 61 -7.57 5.50 3.55
CA LYS A 61 -6.69 6.12 2.56
C LYS A 61 -6.10 7.44 3.08
N ASN A 62 -6.91 8.24 3.76
CA ASN A 62 -6.47 9.50 4.35
C ASN A 62 -5.49 9.30 5.52
N ALA A 63 -5.73 8.29 6.37
CA ALA A 63 -4.77 7.90 7.40
C ALA A 63 -3.44 7.44 6.78
N MET A 64 -3.48 6.64 5.71
CA MET A 64 -2.26 6.26 4.99
C MET A 64 -1.49 7.45 4.44
N TRP A 65 -2.20 8.43 3.85
CA TRP A 65 -1.57 9.65 3.35
C TRP A 65 -0.92 10.46 4.48
N THR A 66 -1.57 10.51 5.64
CA THR A 66 -1.03 11.16 6.84
C THR A 66 0.24 10.48 7.32
N ASP A 67 0.25 9.15 7.40
CA ASP A 67 1.43 8.34 7.76
C ASP A 67 2.59 8.59 6.77
N ILE A 68 2.31 8.69 5.47
CA ILE A 68 3.30 9.03 4.44
C ILE A 68 3.90 10.42 4.70
N LYS A 69 3.05 11.44 4.89
CA LYS A 69 3.51 12.82 5.16
C LYS A 69 4.25 12.95 6.49
N ALA A 70 4.05 12.03 7.43
CA ALA A 70 4.80 12.01 8.69
C ALA A 70 6.25 11.53 8.51
N ILE A 71 6.52 10.71 7.50
CA ILE A 71 7.84 10.11 7.27
C ILE A 71 8.65 10.85 6.20
N PHE A 72 7.99 11.33 5.15
CA PHE A 72 8.65 11.91 3.98
C PHE A 72 8.33 13.39 3.81
N VAL A 73 9.28 14.13 3.24
CA VAL A 73 9.05 15.47 2.73
C VAL A 73 8.29 15.33 1.41
N ILE A 74 6.99 15.60 1.46
CA ILE A 74 6.10 15.60 0.29
C ILE A 74 5.90 17.06 -0.15
N PRO A 75 5.95 17.37 -1.45
CA PRO A 75 5.63 18.71 -1.95
C PRO A 75 4.22 19.14 -1.52
N GLU A 76 4.12 20.35 -0.98
CA GLU A 76 2.84 21.03 -0.78
C GLU A 76 2.81 22.26 -1.69
N PHE A 77 1.74 22.40 -2.45
CA PHE A 77 1.53 23.48 -3.41
C PHE A 77 0.47 24.45 -2.89
N ASP A 78 0.52 25.71 -3.32
CA ASP A 78 -0.52 26.69 -2.99
C ASP A 78 -1.88 26.31 -3.62
N ASP A 79 -1.87 25.61 -4.75
CA ASP A 79 -3.06 25.08 -5.40
C ASP A 79 -3.51 23.75 -4.78
N ALA A 80 -4.64 23.78 -4.06
CA ALA A 80 -5.29 22.60 -3.49
C ALA A 80 -5.59 21.51 -4.53
N LYS A 81 -5.95 21.87 -5.76
CA LYS A 81 -6.21 20.89 -6.83
C LYS A 81 -4.94 20.15 -7.21
N ARG A 82 -3.79 20.83 -7.19
CA ARG A 82 -2.49 20.22 -7.46
C ARG A 82 -2.07 19.26 -6.35
N ASN A 83 -2.29 19.63 -5.09
CA ASN A 83 -2.10 18.72 -3.95
C ASN A 83 -2.97 17.46 -4.07
N ASP A 84 -4.25 17.62 -4.42
CA ASP A 84 -5.17 16.51 -4.61
C ASP A 84 -4.79 15.63 -5.80
N HIS A 85 -4.35 16.22 -6.91
CA HIS A 85 -3.86 15.48 -8.07
C HIS A 85 -2.63 14.65 -7.71
N PHE A 86 -1.65 15.25 -7.01
CA PHE A 86 -0.45 14.56 -6.57
C PHE A 86 -0.77 13.39 -5.63
N LYS A 87 -1.67 13.59 -4.67
CA LYS A 87 -2.18 12.53 -3.78
C LYS A 87 -2.85 11.40 -4.58
N LYS A 88 -3.63 11.73 -5.61
CA LYS A 88 -4.30 10.73 -6.48
C LYS A 88 -3.30 9.86 -7.26
N ILE A 89 -2.19 10.43 -7.75
CA ILE A 89 -1.11 9.67 -8.41
C ILE A 89 -0.59 8.56 -7.47
N TRP A 90 -0.28 8.92 -6.22
CA TRP A 90 0.24 7.95 -5.26
C TRP A 90 -0.82 6.97 -4.75
N PHE A 91 -2.09 7.35 -4.73
CA PHE A 91 -3.19 6.41 -4.48
C PHE A 91 -3.42 5.45 -5.64
N HIS A 92 -3.17 5.86 -6.89
CA HIS A 92 -3.19 4.96 -8.03
C HIS A 92 -2.09 3.91 -7.88
N TYR A 93 -0.85 4.32 -7.63
CA TYR A 93 0.27 3.42 -7.36
C TYR A 93 -0.03 2.45 -6.20
N ALA A 94 -0.58 2.95 -5.09
CA ALA A 94 -1.01 2.13 -3.97
C ALA A 94 -2.05 1.06 -4.39
N ALA A 95 -3.08 1.47 -5.14
CA ALA A 95 -4.13 0.58 -5.61
C ALA A 95 -3.58 -0.53 -6.52
N GLU A 96 -2.64 -0.21 -7.42
CA GLU A 96 -1.98 -1.20 -8.26
C GLU A 96 -1.18 -2.21 -7.44
N ARG A 97 -0.33 -1.75 -6.52
CA ARG A 97 0.45 -2.63 -5.64
C ARG A 97 -0.43 -3.50 -4.74
N TRP A 98 -1.57 -3.01 -4.30
CA TRP A 98 -2.56 -3.79 -3.56
C TRP A 98 -3.23 -4.86 -4.43
N LYS A 99 -3.59 -4.51 -5.67
CA LYS A 99 -4.11 -5.48 -6.66
C LYS A 99 -3.09 -6.57 -6.96
N ASP A 100 -1.84 -6.20 -7.22
CA ASP A 100 -0.74 -7.14 -7.47
C ASP A 100 -0.51 -8.07 -6.29
N PHE A 101 -0.59 -7.53 -5.06
CA PHE A 101 -0.49 -8.34 -3.85
C PHE A 101 -1.61 -9.38 -3.77
N LYS A 102 -2.87 -8.98 -4.01
CA LYS A 102 -4.02 -9.90 -4.04
C LYS A 102 -3.87 -10.94 -5.14
N SER A 103 -3.38 -10.57 -6.33
CA SER A 103 -3.13 -11.52 -7.43
C SER A 103 -2.06 -12.54 -7.06
N ARG A 104 -0.99 -12.10 -6.40
CA ARG A 104 0.04 -13.01 -5.88
C ARG A 104 -0.51 -13.97 -4.84
N LEU A 105 -1.34 -13.47 -3.91
CA LEU A 105 -1.99 -14.32 -2.90
C LEU A 105 -2.89 -15.38 -3.55
N THR A 106 -3.69 -15.00 -4.54
CA THR A 106 -4.55 -15.95 -5.28
C THR A 106 -3.72 -17.00 -6.00
N ARG A 107 -2.72 -16.59 -6.78
CA ARG A 107 -1.89 -17.54 -7.54
C ARG A 107 -1.17 -18.53 -6.62
N THR A 108 -0.51 -18.03 -5.57
CA THR A 108 0.34 -18.86 -4.71
C THR A 108 -0.44 -19.74 -3.75
N TYR A 109 -1.53 -19.26 -3.15
CA TYR A 109 -2.17 -19.99 -2.04
C TYR A 109 -3.56 -20.55 -2.38
N ILE A 110 -4.10 -20.25 -3.56
CA ILE A 110 -5.43 -20.71 -3.97
C ILE A 110 -5.34 -21.52 -5.26
N THR A 111 -4.67 -20.99 -6.29
CA THR A 111 -4.59 -21.65 -7.61
C THR A 111 -3.53 -22.75 -7.65
N ASP A 112 -2.33 -22.50 -7.11
CA ASP A 112 -1.19 -23.43 -7.14
C ASP A 112 -0.53 -23.54 -5.75
N PRO A 113 -1.27 -24.00 -4.72
CA PRO A 113 -0.73 -24.13 -3.36
C PRO A 113 0.29 -25.26 -3.29
N LYS A 114 1.45 -24.97 -2.71
CA LYS A 114 2.48 -25.97 -2.45
C LYS A 114 2.32 -26.57 -1.05
N PRO A 115 2.71 -27.83 -0.82
CA PRO A 115 2.60 -28.47 0.50
C PRO A 115 3.28 -27.70 1.64
N ASP A 116 4.41 -27.05 1.35
CA ASP A 116 5.21 -26.30 2.33
C ASP A 116 4.86 -24.80 2.41
N ASP A 117 3.80 -24.35 1.73
CA ASP A 117 3.43 -22.94 1.75
C ASP A 117 2.90 -22.52 3.13
N VAL A 118 3.65 -21.64 3.79
CA VAL A 118 3.23 -21.01 5.04
C VAL A 118 1.98 -20.16 4.80
N PRO A 119 0.88 -20.37 5.55
CA PRO A 119 -0.36 -19.64 5.31
C PRO A 119 -0.18 -18.11 5.35
N PRO A 120 -0.91 -17.34 4.51
CA PRO A 120 -0.73 -15.89 4.43
C PRO A 120 -0.92 -15.15 5.76
N TYR A 121 -1.82 -15.62 6.62
CA TYR A 121 -2.06 -15.02 7.94
C TYR A 121 -0.94 -15.30 8.97
N VAL A 122 -0.04 -16.24 8.69
CA VAL A 122 1.19 -16.46 9.47
C VAL A 122 2.32 -15.59 8.92
N LYS A 123 2.44 -15.51 7.59
CA LYS A 123 3.49 -14.75 6.90
C LYS A 123 3.31 -13.23 6.98
N TYR A 124 2.06 -12.76 6.97
CA TYR A 124 1.72 -11.35 6.98
C TYR A 124 0.91 -11.04 8.23
N PRO A 125 1.50 -10.44 9.28
CA PRO A 125 0.82 -10.21 10.56
C PRO A 125 -0.45 -9.36 10.46
N TYR A 126 -0.58 -8.57 9.39
CA TYR A 126 -1.73 -7.72 9.11
C TYR A 126 -2.88 -8.45 8.38
N ILE A 127 -2.69 -9.71 7.96
CA ILE A 127 -3.76 -10.56 7.44
C ILE A 127 -4.22 -11.47 8.57
N LYS A 128 -5.40 -11.18 9.12
CA LYS A 128 -6.03 -12.08 10.10
C LYS A 128 -6.64 -13.30 9.41
N LYS A 129 -6.80 -14.40 10.15
CA LYS A 129 -7.31 -15.67 9.63
C LYS A 129 -8.72 -15.54 9.03
N ASP A 130 -9.62 -14.83 9.71
CA ASP A 130 -10.98 -14.53 9.25
C ASP A 130 -10.99 -13.75 7.93
N ILE A 131 -10.14 -12.72 7.81
CA ILE A 131 -9.97 -11.93 6.58
C ILE A 131 -9.43 -12.79 5.43
N TRP A 132 -8.51 -13.71 5.73
CA TRP A 132 -8.00 -14.67 4.76
C TRP A 132 -9.11 -15.61 4.27
N GLU A 133 -9.90 -16.17 5.17
CA GLU A 133 -11.02 -17.06 4.83
C GLU A 133 -12.09 -16.35 3.99
N GLU A 134 -12.45 -15.10 4.31
CA GLU A 134 -13.35 -14.27 3.51
C GLU A 134 -12.78 -14.05 2.10
N PHE A 135 -11.49 -13.74 2.00
CA PHE A 135 -10.82 -13.56 0.72
C PHE A 135 -10.82 -14.84 -0.12
N VAL A 136 -10.53 -16.01 0.47
CA VAL A 136 -10.56 -17.29 -0.25
C VAL A 136 -11.97 -17.60 -0.77
N LYS A 137 -13.00 -17.43 0.07
CA LYS A 137 -14.40 -17.61 -0.33
C LYS A 137 -14.75 -16.74 -1.53
N TYR A 138 -14.40 -15.45 -1.48
CA TYR A 138 -14.64 -14.53 -2.59
C TYR A 138 -13.90 -14.93 -3.88
N ARG A 139 -12.68 -15.48 -3.79
CA ARG A 139 -11.92 -15.94 -4.97
C ARG A 139 -12.44 -17.24 -5.58
N GLN A 140 -13.34 -17.94 -4.89
CA GLN A 140 -13.93 -19.19 -5.36
C GLN A 140 -15.35 -19.00 -5.93
N THR A 141 -15.94 -17.80 -5.81
CA THR A 141 -17.26 -17.49 -6.37
C THR A 141 -17.23 -17.45 -7.89
N SER A 142 -18.38 -17.70 -8.52
CA SER A 142 -18.57 -17.57 -9.97
C SER A 142 -18.27 -16.15 -10.47
N ASP A 143 -18.54 -15.13 -9.65
CA ASP A 143 -18.31 -13.72 -10.01
C ASP A 143 -16.82 -13.38 -10.20
N PHE A 144 -15.92 -14.26 -9.76
CA PHE A 144 -14.48 -14.12 -9.96
C PHE A 144 -13.88 -15.12 -10.95
N LYS A 145 -14.53 -16.27 -11.18
CA LYS A 145 -14.04 -17.31 -12.10
C LYS A 145 -14.21 -16.95 -13.57
#